data_AF-F4C6G7-F1
#
_entry.id   AF-F4C6G7-F1
#
_cell.length_a   1.000
_cell.length_b   1.000
_cell.length_c   1.000
_cell.angle_alpha   90.00
_cell.angle_beta   90.00
_cell.angle_gamma   90.00
#
_symmetry.space_group_name_H-M   'P 1'
#
loop_
_entity.id
_entity.type
_entity.pdbx_description
1 polymer ?
#
loop_
_entity_poly.entity_id
_entity_poly.type
_entity_poly.pdbx_seq_one_letter_code
_entity_poly.pdbx_strand_id
1 'polypeptide(L)' 'MANSAEQRPHVSTDNNANQTHYYVTLVVAIAFGLAGTFFRFIQDSFLFTSISNILLIIGSFIAFRTVFRIMK' A
#
# COMPACT_ATOMS: atom_id res chain seq x y z
N MET A 1 28.29 -17.43 -35.54
CA MET A 1 26.88 -17.08 -35.79
C MET A 1 26.46 -16.13 -34.69
N ALA A 2 26.42 -14.83 -34.98
CA ALA A 2 26.01 -13.83 -34.00
C ALA A 2 24.53 -14.06 -33.71
N ASN A 3 24.23 -14.43 -32.47
CA ASN A 3 22.88 -14.55 -31.98
C ASN A 3 22.37 -13.12 -31.82
N SER A 4 21.73 -12.58 -32.87
CA SER A 4 21.09 -11.28 -32.84
C SER A 4 20.04 -11.33 -31.74
N ALA A 5 20.39 -10.82 -30.56
CA ALA A 5 19.48 -10.71 -29.44
C ALA A 5 18.24 -9.95 -29.92
N GLU A 6 17.14 -10.68 -30.09
CA GLU A 6 15.89 -10.16 -30.58
C GLU A 6 15.47 -8.98 -29.70
N GLN A 7 15.47 -7.78 -30.27
CA GLN A 7 15.22 -6.56 -29.53
C GLN A 7 13.73 -6.53 -29.17
N ARG A 8 13.44 -6.83 -27.90
CA ARG A 8 12.07 -6.84 -27.38
C ARG A 8 11.44 -5.45 -27.57
N PRO A 9 10.18 -5.37 -28.00
CA PRO A 9 9.50 -4.09 -28.15
C PRO A 9 9.52 -3.34 -26.81
N HIS A 10 9.88 -2.06 -26.83
CA HIS A 10 9.86 -1.20 -25.66
C HIS A 10 8.41 -0.98 -25.22
N VAL A 11 7.99 -1.66 -24.16
CA VAL A 11 6.69 -1.45 -23.53
C VAL A 11 6.81 -0.24 -22.60
N SER A 12 6.07 0.83 -22.91
CA SER A 12 5.97 1.97 -22.00
C SER A 12 5.35 1.52 -20.67
N THR A 13 6.09 1.69 -19.58
CA THR A 13 5.62 1.39 -18.22
C THR A 13 4.98 2.61 -17.55
N ASP A 14 4.89 3.74 -18.23
CA ASP A 14 4.27 4.96 -17.70
C ASP A 14 2.75 4.89 -17.90
N ASN A 15 2.07 4.26 -16.93
CA ASN A 15 0.62 4.11 -16.89
C ASN A 15 0.09 4.59 -15.53
N ASN A 16 -1.23 4.79 -15.41
CA ASN A 16 -1.85 5.25 -14.16
C ASN A 16 -1.40 4.40 -12.96
N ALA A 17 -1.41 3.07 -13.11
CA ALA A 17 -1.00 2.16 -12.04
C ALA A 17 0.44 2.35 -11.55
N ASN A 18 1.35 2.82 -12.40
CA ASN A 18 2.76 3.03 -12.07
C ASN A 18 3.08 4.44 -11.52
N GLN A 19 2.09 5.23 -11.13
CA GLN A 19 2.35 6.56 -10.57
C GLN A 19 2.90 6.50 -9.14
N THR A 20 4.04 7.16 -8.89
CA THR A 20 4.76 7.17 -7.59
C THR A 20 3.88 7.49 -6.39
N HIS A 21 2.91 8.41 -6.56
CA HIS A 21 2.04 8.84 -5.47
C HIS A 21 1.17 7.70 -4.91
N TYR A 22 0.81 6.69 -5.73
CA TYR A 22 0.09 5.51 -5.27
C TYR A 22 0.94 4.65 -4.34
N TYR A 23 2.21 4.42 -4.68
CA TYR A 23 3.14 3.68 -3.83
C TYR A 23 3.34 4.38 -2.48
N VAL A 24 3.60 5.69 -2.49
CA VAL A 24 3.77 6.46 -1.25
C VAL A 24 2.51 6.39 -0.38
N THR A 25 1.33 6.52 -0.99
CA THR A 25 0.05 6.44 -0.26
C THR A 25 -0.16 5.05 0.34
N LEU A 26 0.19 3.98 -0.38
CA LEU A 26 0.13 2.61 0.13
C LEU A 26 1.12 2.37 1.27
N VAL A 27 2.34 2.91 1.20
CA VAL A 27 3.30 2.82 2.31
C VAL A 27 2.74 3.49 3.57
N VAL A 28 2.11 4.66 3.44
CA VAL A 28 1.43 5.33 4.57
C VAL A 28 0.31 4.46 5.13
N ALA A 29 -0.53 3.87 4.28
CA ALA A 29 -1.61 2.98 4.72
C ALA A 29 -1.08 1.74 5.48
N ILE A 30 0.01 1.14 4.99
CA ILE A 30 0.68 0.00 5.64
C ILE A 30 1.25 0.43 6.99
N ALA A 31 1.86 1.61 7.09
CA ALA A 31 2.38 2.12 8.36
C ALA A 31 1.27 2.26 9.41
N PHE A 32 0.07 2.74 9.03
CA PHE A 32 -1.09 2.75 9.92
C PHE A 32 -1.52 1.33 10.33
N GLY A 33 -1.53 0.38 9.39
CA GLY A 33 -1.86 -1.02 9.69
C GLY A 33 -0.88 -1.67 10.66
N LEU A 34 0.43 -1.45 10.45
CA LEU A 34 1.48 -1.93 11.35
C LEU A 34 1.36 -1.28 12.73
N ALA A 35 1.21 0.05 12.79
CA ALA A 35 1.03 0.77 14.04
C ALA A 35 -0.19 0.24 14.81
N GLY A 36 -1.34 0.12 14.16
CA GLY A 36 -2.55 -0.46 14.77
C GLY A 36 -2.32 -1.88 15.29
N THR A 37 -1.61 -2.71 14.52
CA THR A 37 -1.27 -4.09 14.92
C THR A 37 -0.38 -4.10 16.17
N PHE A 38 0.68 -3.29 16.22
CA PHE A 38 1.55 -3.24 17.40
C PHE A 38 0.87 -2.64 18.63
N PHE A 39 -0.02 -1.66 18.46
CA PHE A 39 -0.81 -1.09 19.56
C PHE A 39 -1.64 -2.15 20.30
N ARG A 40 -2.04 -3.22 19.61
CA ARG A 40 -2.77 -4.35 20.20
C ARG A 40 -1.98 -5.09 21.29
N PHE A 41 -0.65 -5.02 21.24
CA PHE A 41 0.25 -5.79 22.09
C PHE A 41 0.95 -4.96 23.18
N ILE A 42 0.68 -3.64 23.25
CA ILE A 42 1.29 -2.78 24.28
C ILE A 42 0.78 -3.17 25.67
N GLN A 43 -0.54 -3.21 25.83
CA GLN A 43 -1.20 -3.56 27.08
C GLN A 43 -2.66 -3.93 26.79
N ASP A 44 -3.18 -4.91 27.52
CA ASP A 44 -4.60 -5.24 27.48
C ASP A 44 -5.43 -4.16 28.18
N SER A 45 -5.91 -3.20 27.39
CA SER A 45 -6.81 -2.14 27.85
C SER A 45 -7.78 -1.74 26.74
N PHE A 46 -8.94 -1.24 27.17
CA PHE A 46 -9.94 -0.69 26.25
C PHE A 46 -9.39 0.46 25.39
N LEU A 47 -8.53 1.31 25.95
CA LEU A 47 -7.94 2.44 25.25
C LEU A 47 -7.02 1.97 24.12
N PHE A 48 -6.05 1.09 24.41
CA PHE A 48 -5.12 0.57 23.40
C PHE A 48 -5.83 -0.26 22.33
N THR A 49 -6.84 -1.04 22.71
CA THR A 49 -7.70 -1.77 21.77
C THR A 49 -8.47 -0.83 20.85
N SER A 50 -9.03 0.26 21.40
CA SER A 50 -9.75 1.25 20.60
C SER A 50 -8.84 1.97 19.60
N ILE A 51 -7.64 2.38 20.04
CA ILE A 51 -6.65 3.01 19.16
C ILE A 51 -6.22 2.05 18.05
N SER A 52 -5.92 0.79 18.40
CA SER A 52 -5.58 -0.27 17.44
C SER A 52 -6.65 -0.41 16.35
N ASN A 53 -7.93 -0.53 16.75
CA ASN A 53 -9.04 -0.65 15.81
C ASN A 53 -9.19 0.59 14.90
N ILE A 54 -9.07 1.80 15.46
CA ILE A 54 -9.16 3.04 14.67
C ILE A 54 -8.03 3.11 13.63
N LEU A 55 -6.80 2.80 14.01
CA LEU A 55 -5.66 2.80 13.09
C LEU A 55 -5.82 1.76 11.97
N LEU A 56 -6.32 0.57 12.30
CA LEU A 56 -6.62 -0.48 11.32
C LEU A 56 -7.73 -0.05 10.34
N ILE A 57 -8.79 0.61 10.83
CA ILE A 57 -9.87 1.14 9.98
C ILE A 57 -9.33 2.22 9.04
N ILE A 58 -8.54 3.17 9.56
CA ILE A 58 -7.95 4.25 8.77
C ILE A 58 -7.01 3.69 7.70
N GLY A 59 -6.09 2.80 8.07
CA GLY A 59 -5.16 2.16 7.14
C GLY A 59 -5.89 1.39 6.04
N SER A 60 -6.90 0.59 6.40
CA SER A 60 -7.72 -0.16 5.45
C SER A 60 -8.49 0.74 4.49
N PHE A 61 -9.10 1.81 5.01
CA PHE A 61 -9.84 2.78 4.19
C PHE A 61 -8.93 3.47 3.17
N ILE A 62 -7.74 3.92 3.57
CA ILE A 62 -6.76 4.53 2.67
C ILE A 62 -6.28 3.52 1.62
N ALA A 63 -5.98 2.29 2.02
CA ALA A 63 -5.54 1.23 1.11
C ALA A 63 -6.59 0.95 0.02
N PHE A 64 -7.84 0.68 0.41
CA PHE A 64 -8.91 0.41 -0.55
C PHE A 64 -9.18 1.60 -1.48
N ARG A 65 -9.23 2.82 -0.93
CA ARG A 65 -9.39 4.04 -1.74
C ARG A 65 -8.27 4.19 -2.78
N THR A 66 -7.04 3.84 -2.42
CA THR A 66 -5.88 3.93 -3.31
C THR A 66 -5.94 2.86 -4.39
N VAL A 67 -6.26 1.61 -4.03
CA VAL A 67 -6.42 0.51 -4.99
C VAL A 67 -7.53 0.80 -5.99
N PHE A 68 -8.69 1.32 -5.56
CA PHE A 68 -9.76 1.68 -6.48
C PHE A 68 -9.41 2.84 -7.43
N ARG A 69 -8.46 3.70 -7.05
CA ARG A 69 -7.93 4.73 -7.96
C ARG A 69 -6.92 4.18 -8.97
N ILE A 70 -6.16 3.15 -8.58
CA ILE A 70 -5.23 2.43 -9.49
C ILE A 70 -6.02 1.65 -10.55
N MET A 71 -7.14 1.03 -10.15
CA MET A 71 -8.00 0.24 -11.04
C MET A 71 -8.86 1.08 -12.00
N LYS A 72 -8.88 2.41 -11.80
CA LYS A 72 -9.61 3.34 -12.65
C LYS A 72 -8.70 3.87 -13.75
#